data_AF-A0A2E6JMU1-F1
#
_entry.id   AF-A0A2E6JMU1-F1
#
_cell.length_a   1.000
_cell.length_b   1.000
_cell.length_c   1.000
_cell.angle_alpha   90.00
_cell.angle_beta   90.00
_cell.angle_gamma   90.00
#
_symmetry.space_group_name_H-M   'P 1'
#
loop_
_entity.id
_entity.type
_entity.pdbx_description
1 polymer ?
#
loop_
_entity_poly.entity_id
_entity_poly.type
_entity_poly.pdbx_seq_one_letter_code
_entity_poly.pdbx_strand_id
1 'polypeptide(L)'
;MEDEVKLNLILGQKEFEMVGSESEVKQKWEEMKQSDEWGAILEKIKLAKKDTEAATVVAKNELGADKFASLIHHSNITTKSDRILAAIFHLRDLQKLEDCPPRTIEKLFDSANLENPGNLSLYINRLRDRGFLTIPEKFSEKNRYVILTEEGHRHLNQRFSQ
;
A
#
# COMPACT_ATOMS: atom_id res chain seq x y z
N MET A 1 -18.18 19.61 30.05
CA MET A 1 -16.83 19.53 29.46
C MET A 1 -17.08 19.58 27.97
N GLU A 2 -16.78 20.72 27.33
CA GLU A 2 -16.85 20.81 25.87
C GLU A 2 -15.69 19.97 25.32
N ASP A 3 -16.02 18.99 24.48
CA ASP A 3 -15.03 18.13 23.84
C ASP A 3 -14.28 18.98 22.79
N GLU A 4 -13.18 19.61 23.21
CA GLU A 4 -12.23 20.25 22.31
C GLU A 4 -11.56 19.19 21.44
N VAL A 5 -11.73 19.33 20.13
CA VAL A 5 -11.09 18.50 19.11
C VAL A 5 -9.93 19.28 18.51
N LYS A 6 -8.81 18.58 18.33
CA LYS A 6 -7.59 19.12 17.71
C LYS A 6 -7.24 18.32 16.46
N LEU A 7 -7.04 19.00 15.34
CA LEU A 7 -6.59 18.44 14.07
C LEU A 7 -5.26 19.09 13.69
N ASN A 8 -4.22 18.27 13.59
CA ASN A 8 -2.88 18.68 13.14
C ASN A 8 -2.58 18.00 11.81
N LEU A 9 -2.19 18.79 10.80
CA LEU A 9 -1.80 18.30 9.48
C LEU A 9 -0.48 18.96 9.07
N ILE A 10 0.54 18.14 8.82
CA ILE A 10 1.86 18.59 8.37
C ILE A 10 2.05 18.16 6.91
N LEU A 11 2.26 19.12 6.01
CA LEU A 11 2.50 18.90 4.58
C LEU A 11 3.80 19.60 4.15
N GLY A 12 4.89 18.84 4.09
CA GLY A 12 6.21 19.36 3.75
C GLY A 12 6.71 20.34 4.82
N GLN A 13 6.85 21.62 4.48
CA GLN A 13 7.24 22.71 5.40
C GLN A 13 6.04 23.46 6.02
N LYS A 14 4.80 23.08 5.68
CA LYS A 14 3.60 23.74 6.21
C LYS A 14 2.95 22.88 7.28
N GLU A 15 2.59 23.52 8.39
CA GLU A 15 1.86 22.93 9.50
C GLU A 15 0.51 23.64 9.63
N PHE A 16 -0.57 22.86 9.65
CA PHE A 16 -1.94 23.32 9.85
C PHE A 16 -2.41 22.79 11.20
N GLU A 17 -2.74 23.71 12.09
CA GLU A 17 -3.27 23.42 13.42
C GLU A 17 -4.69 24.00 13.53
N MET A 18 -5.67 23.13 13.83
CA MET A 18 -7.05 23.53 14.09
C MET A 18 -7.46 23.01 15.46
N VAL A 19 -7.90 23.92 16.32
CA VAL A 19 -8.44 23.60 17.66
C VAL A 19 -9.82 24.25 17.78
N GLY A 20 -10.78 23.51 18.33
CA GLY A 20 -12.13 23.99 18.62
C GLY A 20 -13.09 22.84 18.90
N SER A 21 -14.39 23.13 18.93
CA SER A 21 -15.41 22.09 18.99
C SER A 21 -15.45 21.25 17.69
N GLU A 22 -15.96 20.02 17.74
CA GLU A 22 -16.06 19.13 16.57
C GLU A 22 -16.72 19.82 15.35
N SER A 23 -17.76 20.64 15.60
CA SER A 23 -18.45 21.42 14.55
C SER A 23 -17.57 22.51 13.95
N GLU A 24 -16.81 23.23 14.77
CA GLU A 24 -15.92 24.31 14.31
C GLU A 24 -14.71 23.77 13.55
N VAL A 25 -14.14 22.66 14.02
CA VAL A 25 -13.04 21.98 13.32
C VAL A 25 -13.52 21.46 11.97
N LYS A 26 -14.73 20.87 11.91
CA LYS A 26 -15.32 20.38 10.66
C LYS A 26 -15.61 21.51 9.67
N GLN A 27 -16.10 22.66 10.15
CA GLN A 27 -16.32 23.83 9.29
C GLN A 27 -14.99 24.38 8.75
N LYS A 28 -14.00 24.61 9.62
CA LYS A 28 -12.66 25.06 9.22
C LYS A 28 -11.99 24.09 8.24
N TRP A 29 -12.22 22.79 8.40
CA TRP A 29 -11.75 21.76 7.49
C TRP A 29 -12.40 21.85 6.10
N GLU A 30 -13.71 22.08 6.02
CA GLU A 30 -14.40 22.26 4.73
C GLU A 30 -14.02 23.57 4.04
N GLU A 31 -13.86 24.67 4.80
CA GLU A 31 -13.34 25.93 4.27
C GLU A 31 -11.92 25.78 3.73
N MET A 32 -11.06 25.05 4.45
CA MET A 32 -9.70 24.75 3.99
C MET A 32 -9.70 23.94 2.69
N LYS A 33 -10.58 22.92 2.55
CA LYS A 33 -10.69 22.14 1.31
C LYS A 33 -11.12 22.97 0.11
N GLN A 34 -11.95 24.00 0.34
CA GLN A 34 -12.44 24.90 -0.70
C GLN A 34 -11.47 26.04 -1.02
N SER A 35 -10.44 26.24 -0.19
CA SER A 35 -9.42 27.26 -0.42
C SER A 35 -8.57 26.94 -1.66
N ASP A 36 -8.28 27.97 -2.45
CA ASP A 36 -7.32 27.93 -3.56
C ASP A 36 -5.93 27.43 -3.10
N GLU A 37 -5.59 27.66 -1.83
CA GLU A 37 -4.35 27.17 -1.24
C GLU A 37 -4.31 25.64 -1.14
N TRP A 38 -5.43 24.99 -0.82
CA TRP A 38 -5.54 23.52 -0.80
C TRP A 38 -5.47 22.94 -2.21
N GLY A 39 -6.11 23.60 -3.18
CA GLY A 39 -5.97 23.28 -4.60
C GLY A 39 -4.51 23.35 -5.06
N ALA A 40 -3.80 24.42 -4.71
CA ALA A 40 -2.39 24.59 -5.04
C ALA A 40 -1.48 23.55 -4.34
N ILE A 41 -1.79 23.16 -3.11
CA ILE A 41 -1.08 22.10 -2.40
C ILE A 41 -1.33 20.74 -3.07
N LEU A 42 -2.57 20.42 -3.42
CA LEU A 42 -2.91 19.20 -4.14
C LEU A 42 -2.25 19.14 -5.53
N GLU A 43 -2.22 20.25 -6.26
CA GLU A 43 -1.52 20.33 -7.55
C GLU A 43 -0.01 20.17 -7.38
N LYS A 44 0.59 20.74 -6.32
CA LYS A 44 2.02 20.50 -6.01
C LYS A 44 2.29 19.05 -5.62
N ILE A 45 1.41 18.40 -4.86
CA ILE A 45 1.51 16.97 -4.53
C ILE A 45 1.36 16.12 -5.80
N LYS A 46 0.39 16.44 -6.67
CA LYS A 46 0.21 15.76 -7.97
C LYS A 46 1.41 15.96 -8.88
N LEU A 47 1.96 17.19 -8.95
CA LEU A 47 3.12 17.50 -9.76
C LEU A 47 4.37 16.81 -9.21
N ALA A 48 4.62 16.86 -7.90
CA ALA A 48 5.69 16.11 -7.27
C ALA A 48 5.52 14.60 -7.49
N LYS A 49 4.30 14.07 -7.41
CA LYS A 49 4.02 12.67 -7.73
C LYS A 49 4.25 12.35 -9.21
N LYS A 50 3.86 13.24 -10.12
CA LYS A 50 4.06 13.10 -11.57
C LYS A 50 5.52 13.25 -11.97
N ASP A 51 6.28 14.09 -11.28
CA ASP A 51 7.72 14.28 -11.47
C ASP A 51 8.50 13.12 -10.84
N THR A 52 8.04 12.59 -9.71
CA THR A 52 8.56 11.32 -9.17
C THR A 52 8.23 10.17 -10.11
N GLU A 53 7.01 10.11 -10.67
CA GLU A 53 6.63 9.13 -11.70
C GLU A 53 7.46 9.31 -12.98
N ALA A 54 7.68 10.54 -13.46
CA ALA A 54 8.48 10.81 -14.66
C ALA A 54 9.98 10.56 -14.44
N ALA A 55 10.51 10.82 -13.25
CA ALA A 55 11.88 10.50 -12.87
C ALA A 55 12.08 9.01 -12.54
N THR A 56 11.02 8.28 -12.15
CA THR A 56 11.04 6.82 -12.00
C THR A 56 10.70 6.06 -13.29
N VAL A 57 10.21 6.75 -14.34
CA VAL A 57 9.88 6.16 -15.66
C VAL A 57 11.13 5.74 -16.47
N VAL A 58 12.34 6.01 -16.00
CA VAL A 58 13.58 5.55 -16.68
C VAL A 58 13.93 4.08 -16.35
N ALA A 59 13.19 3.39 -15.47
CA ALA A 59 13.29 1.93 -15.37
C ALA A 59 11.89 1.29 -15.45
N LYS A 60 11.53 0.79 -16.64
CA LYS A 60 10.42 -0.16 -16.79
C LYS A 60 10.71 -1.41 -15.96
N ASN A 61 10.33 -1.43 -14.70
CA ASN A 61 10.20 -2.67 -13.95
C ASN A 61 8.74 -3.11 -14.13
N GLU A 62 8.48 -4.07 -15.03
CA GLU A 62 7.13 -4.53 -15.40
C GLU A 62 6.28 -5.00 -14.20
N LEU A 63 6.93 -5.30 -13.07
CA LEU A 63 6.30 -5.72 -11.82
C LEU A 63 6.22 -4.59 -10.77
N GLY A 64 6.66 -3.36 -11.10
CA GLY A 64 6.68 -2.23 -10.18
C GLY A 64 7.57 -2.45 -8.95
N ALA A 65 8.74 -3.08 -9.14
CA ALA A 65 9.58 -3.52 -8.03
C ALA A 65 10.08 -2.37 -7.15
N ASP A 66 10.32 -1.17 -7.69
CA ASP A 66 10.73 0.01 -6.90
C ASP A 66 9.64 0.44 -5.92
N LYS A 67 8.37 0.38 -6.36
CA LYS A 67 7.20 0.65 -5.52
C LYS A 67 7.05 -0.42 -4.45
N PHE A 68 7.29 -1.68 -4.80
CA PHE A 68 7.27 -2.79 -3.83
C PHE A 68 8.40 -2.67 -2.81
N ALA A 69 9.64 -2.37 -3.24
CA ALA A 69 10.77 -2.13 -2.35
C ALA A 69 10.47 -0.98 -1.38
N SER A 70 9.94 0.13 -1.90
CA SER A 70 9.51 1.27 -1.09
C SER A 70 8.42 0.87 -0.10
N LEU A 71 7.41 0.10 -0.52
CA LEU A 71 6.35 -0.39 0.35
C LEU A 71 6.91 -1.22 1.51
N ILE A 72 7.82 -2.16 1.22
CA ILE A 72 8.45 -2.99 2.25
C ILE A 72 9.32 -2.15 3.18
N HIS A 73 10.13 -1.23 2.66
CA HIS A 73 11.02 -0.38 3.45
C HIS A 73 10.29 0.55 4.42
N HIS A 74 9.13 1.08 4.04
CA HIS A 74 8.34 2.00 4.86
C HIS A 74 7.24 1.30 5.66
N SER A 75 7.27 -0.03 5.73
CA SER A 75 6.29 -0.84 6.47
C SER A 75 6.95 -1.64 7.56
N ASN A 76 6.20 -1.99 8.60
CA ASN A 76 6.69 -2.83 9.69
C ASN A 76 6.63 -4.33 9.33
N ILE A 77 7.03 -4.70 8.11
CA ILE A 77 6.98 -6.06 7.57
C ILE A 77 8.33 -6.77 7.80
N THR A 78 8.37 -7.58 8.84
CA THR A 78 9.58 -8.29 9.27
C THR A 78 9.59 -9.76 8.87
N THR A 79 8.43 -10.42 8.84
CA THR A 79 8.35 -11.86 8.60
C THR A 79 8.33 -12.22 7.12
N LYS A 80 8.90 -13.38 6.75
CA LYS A 80 8.86 -13.89 5.37
C LYS A 80 7.41 -14.08 4.87
N SER A 81 6.51 -14.51 5.75
CA SER A 81 5.09 -14.69 5.40
C SER A 81 4.40 -13.36 5.10
N ASP A 82 4.65 -12.32 5.89
CA ASP A 82 4.08 -10.99 5.64
C ASP A 82 4.66 -10.35 4.38
N ARG A 83 5.96 -10.56 4.08
CA ARG A 83 6.57 -10.11 2.83
C ARG A 83 5.92 -10.77 1.61
N ILE A 84 5.63 -12.07 1.68
CA ILE A 84 4.93 -12.79 0.60
C ILE A 84 3.49 -12.27 0.46
N LEU A 85 2.80 -12.03 1.58
CA LEU A 85 1.45 -11.49 1.57
C LEU A 85 1.42 -10.10 0.92
N ALA A 86 2.38 -9.23 1.25
CA ALA A 86 2.55 -7.92 0.63
C ALA A 86 2.93 -7.99 -0.85
N ALA A 87 3.72 -8.98 -1.26
CA ALA A 87 4.04 -9.21 -2.68
C ALA A 87 2.79 -9.58 -3.48
N ILE A 88 1.93 -10.45 -2.93
CA ILE A 88 0.66 -10.82 -3.57
C ILE A 88 -0.25 -9.60 -3.65
N PHE A 89 -0.37 -8.80 -2.58
CA PHE A 89 -1.13 -7.55 -2.58
C PHE A 89 -0.63 -6.59 -3.67
N HIS A 90 0.68 -6.37 -3.75
CA HIS A 90 1.26 -5.50 -4.78
C HIS A 90 0.92 -5.97 -6.19
N LEU A 91 1.08 -7.26 -6.49
CA LEU A 91 0.82 -7.79 -7.83
C LEU A 91 -0.69 -7.85 -8.17
N ARG A 92 -1.53 -8.29 -7.23
CA ARG A 92 -2.97 -8.50 -7.45
C ARG A 92 -3.78 -7.24 -7.32
N ASP A 93 -3.52 -6.44 -6.31
CA ASP A 93 -4.35 -5.28 -5.95
C ASP A 93 -3.84 -3.99 -6.57
N LEU A 94 -2.51 -3.79 -6.61
CA LEU A 94 -1.94 -2.56 -7.16
C LEU A 94 -1.64 -2.69 -8.66
N GLN A 95 -0.97 -3.76 -9.08
CA GLN A 95 -0.62 -3.99 -10.49
C GLN A 95 -1.73 -4.69 -11.29
N LYS A 96 -2.77 -5.21 -10.62
CA LYS A 96 -3.93 -5.89 -11.24
C LYS A 96 -3.55 -7.09 -12.14
N LEU A 97 -2.47 -7.80 -11.82
CA LEU A 97 -2.11 -9.04 -12.54
C LEU A 97 -3.05 -10.18 -12.16
N GLU A 98 -3.73 -10.77 -13.15
CA GLU A 98 -4.59 -11.94 -12.94
C GLU A 98 -3.86 -13.28 -12.84
N ASP A 99 -2.62 -13.38 -13.32
CA ASP A 99 -1.82 -14.61 -13.27
C ASP A 99 -0.47 -14.34 -12.59
N CYS A 100 -0.35 -14.80 -11.35
CA CYS A 100 0.80 -14.55 -10.48
C CYS A 100 1.36 -15.88 -9.96
N PRO A 101 2.00 -16.70 -10.81
CA PRO A 101 2.66 -17.93 -10.34
C PRO A 101 3.76 -17.58 -9.33
N PRO A 102 4.16 -18.53 -8.47
CA PRO A 102 5.24 -18.32 -7.50
C PRO A 102 6.51 -17.71 -8.11
N ARG A 103 6.87 -18.13 -9.33
CA ARG A 103 8.03 -17.58 -10.06
C ARG A 103 7.93 -16.08 -10.36
N THR A 104 6.72 -15.53 -10.53
CA THR A 104 6.52 -14.09 -10.70
C THR A 104 6.75 -13.34 -9.40
N ILE A 105 6.38 -13.93 -8.26
CA ILE A 105 6.67 -13.38 -6.93
C ILE A 105 8.19 -13.42 -6.69
N GLU A 106 8.87 -14.53 -6.97
CA GLU A 106 10.34 -14.62 -6.94
C GLU A 106 11.00 -13.49 -7.74
N LYS A 107 10.60 -13.30 -8.99
CA LYS A 107 11.10 -12.20 -9.83
C LYS A 107 10.87 -10.83 -9.23
N LEU A 108 9.73 -10.59 -8.57
CA LEU A 108 9.47 -9.31 -7.91
C LEU A 108 10.48 -9.06 -6.77
N PHE A 109 10.79 -10.07 -5.97
CA PHE A 109 11.81 -9.94 -4.91
C PHE A 109 13.19 -9.68 -5.50
N ASP A 110 13.58 -10.43 -6.55
CA ASP A 110 14.86 -10.27 -7.22
C ASP A 110 14.99 -8.87 -7.85
N SER A 111 13.96 -8.41 -8.55
CA SER A 111 13.89 -7.08 -9.17
C SER A 111 13.83 -5.94 -8.14
N ALA A 112 13.35 -6.19 -6.93
CA ALA A 112 13.32 -5.24 -5.83
C ALA A 112 14.62 -5.27 -5.00
N ASN A 113 15.60 -6.10 -5.37
CA ASN A 113 16.83 -6.33 -4.63
C ASN A 113 16.57 -6.75 -3.15
N LEU A 114 15.51 -7.53 -2.93
CA LEU A 114 15.11 -8.07 -1.63
C LEU A 114 15.45 -9.56 -1.53
N GLU A 115 15.70 -10.05 -0.31
CA GLU A 115 15.97 -11.48 -0.10
C GLU A 115 14.75 -12.32 -0.51
N ASN A 116 14.98 -13.26 -1.42
CA ASN A 116 13.96 -14.18 -1.87
C ASN A 116 13.52 -15.11 -0.71
N PRO A 117 12.21 -15.22 -0.42
CA PRO A 117 11.75 -16.04 0.69
C PRO A 117 12.07 -17.54 0.56
N GLY A 118 12.20 -18.02 -0.68
CA GLY A 118 12.24 -19.45 -1.00
C GLY A 118 10.93 -20.16 -0.62
N ASN A 119 10.74 -21.39 -1.10
CA ASN A 119 9.59 -22.24 -0.75
C ASN A 119 8.22 -21.53 -0.86
N LEU A 120 8.03 -20.67 -1.88
CA LEU A 120 6.85 -19.81 -1.99
C LEU A 120 5.53 -20.58 -1.95
N SER A 121 5.44 -21.71 -2.65
CA SER A 121 4.23 -22.55 -2.64
C SER A 121 3.85 -23.00 -1.23
N LEU A 122 4.82 -23.33 -0.38
CA LEU A 122 4.57 -23.73 1.01
C LEU A 122 4.02 -22.57 1.83
N TYR A 123 4.62 -21.38 1.69
CA TYR A 123 4.16 -20.20 2.42
C TYR A 123 2.77 -19.74 1.95
N ILE A 124 2.50 -19.77 0.64
CA ILE A 124 1.18 -19.44 0.08
C ILE A 124 0.13 -20.40 0.64
N ASN A 125 0.42 -21.70 0.68
CA ASN A 125 -0.50 -22.68 1.27
C ASN A 125 -0.74 -22.38 2.75
N ARG A 126 0.30 -22.12 3.54
CA ARG A 126 0.15 -21.76 4.97
C ARG A 126 -0.64 -20.47 5.20
N LEU A 127 -0.48 -19.48 4.33
CA LEU A 127 -1.25 -18.23 4.37
C LEU A 127 -2.72 -18.46 4.01
N ARG A 128 -2.99 -19.39 3.08
CA ARG A 128 -4.35 -19.83 2.74
C ARG A 128 -4.99 -20.62 3.88
N ASP A 129 -4.25 -21.53 4.51
CA ASP A 129 -4.73 -22.30 5.68
C ASP A 129 -5.06 -21.39 6.87
N ARG A 130 -4.40 -20.23 6.97
CA ARG A 130 -4.68 -19.18 7.97
C ARG A 130 -5.82 -18.25 7.58
N GLY A 131 -6.42 -18.41 6.40
CA GLY A 131 -7.53 -17.58 5.93
C GLY A 131 -7.13 -16.22 5.35
N PHE A 132 -5.84 -15.91 5.19
CA PHE A 132 -5.38 -14.63 4.61
C PHE A 132 -5.41 -14.59 3.09
N LEU A 133 -5.40 -15.76 2.47
CA LEU A 133 -5.39 -15.92 1.03
C LEU A 133 -6.52 -16.87 0.62
N THR A 134 -7.06 -16.67 -0.58
CA THR A 134 -8.02 -17.57 -1.21
C THR A 134 -7.76 -17.68 -2.70
N ILE A 135 -8.34 -18.70 -3.34
CA ILE A 135 -8.32 -18.85 -4.79
C ILE A 135 -9.76 -18.66 -5.27
N PRO A 136 -10.02 -17.73 -6.20
CA PRO A 136 -11.36 -17.56 -6.76
C PRO A 136 -11.87 -18.85 -7.41
N GLU A 137 -13.15 -19.18 -7.20
CA GLU A 137 -13.78 -20.41 -7.71
C GLU A 137 -13.67 -20.58 -9.23
N LYS A 138 -13.54 -19.46 -9.97
CA LYS A 138 -13.35 -19.46 -11.43
C LYS A 138 -12.03 -20.10 -11.90
N PHE A 139 -11.09 -20.35 -10.99
CA PHE A 139 -9.78 -20.88 -11.30
C PHE A 139 -9.53 -22.23 -10.61
N SER A 140 -8.73 -23.09 -11.24
CA SER A 140 -8.20 -24.29 -10.56
C SER A 140 -7.44 -23.88 -9.29
N GLU A 141 -7.42 -24.72 -8.25
CA GLU A 141 -6.76 -24.54 -6.92
C GLU A 141 -5.22 -24.33 -6.95
N LYS A 142 -4.69 -23.78 -8.03
CA LYS A 142 -3.28 -23.46 -8.21
C LYS A 142 -2.95 -22.12 -7.57
N ASN A 143 -1.82 -22.08 -6.87
CA ASN A 143 -1.28 -20.89 -6.21
C ASN A 143 -1.04 -19.67 -7.13
N ARG A 144 -1.08 -19.86 -8.46
CA ARG A 144 -0.92 -18.77 -9.44
C ARG A 144 -2.08 -17.75 -9.46
N TYR A 145 -3.24 -18.14 -8.97
CA TYR A 145 -4.45 -17.29 -8.97
C TYR A 145 -4.84 -16.81 -7.58
N VAL A 146 -3.91 -16.92 -6.62
CA VAL A 146 -4.19 -16.57 -5.24
C VAL A 146 -4.46 -15.07 -5.10
N ILE A 147 -5.47 -14.72 -4.31
CA ILE A 147 -5.84 -13.35 -3.96
C ILE A 147 -5.90 -13.21 -2.44
N LEU A 148 -5.84 -11.97 -1.95
CA LEU A 148 -6.06 -11.69 -0.55
C LEU A 148 -7.54 -11.84 -0.20
N THR A 149 -7.80 -12.35 1.00
CA THR A 149 -9.11 -12.24 1.63
C THR A 149 -9.22 -10.89 2.35
N GLU A 150 -10.43 -10.54 2.77
CA GLU A 150 -10.65 -9.36 3.61
C GLU A 150 -9.79 -9.39 4.89
N GLU A 151 -9.61 -10.56 5.50
CA GLU A 151 -8.74 -10.72 6.66
C GLU A 151 -7.27 -10.50 6.32
N GLY A 152 -6.80 -10.99 5.17
CA GLY A 152 -5.46 -10.74 4.67
C GLY A 152 -5.18 -9.25 4.44
N HIS A 153 -6.16 -8.53 3.88
CA HIS A 153 -6.07 -7.07 3.71
C HIS A 153 -6.00 -6.34 5.05
N ARG A 154 -6.87 -6.70 6.00
CA ARG A 154 -6.87 -6.11 7.35
C ARG A 154 -5.53 -6.32 8.05
N HIS A 155 -4.98 -7.52 7.98
CA HIS A 155 -3.68 -7.86 8.57
C HIS A 155 -2.54 -7.05 7.95
N LEU A 156 -2.49 -6.93 6.61
CA LEU A 156 -1.48 -6.10 5.95
C LEU A 156 -1.62 -4.61 6.29
N ASN A 157 -2.84 -4.08 6.28
CA ASN A 157 -3.07 -2.67 6.58
C ASN A 157 -2.57 -2.29 7.97
N GLN A 158 -2.73 -3.17 8.96
CA GLN A 158 -2.16 -2.96 10.30
C GLN A 158 -0.62 -2.86 10.29
N ARG A 159 0.06 -3.51 9.34
CA ARG A 159 1.53 -3.45 9.19
C ARG A 159 2.01 -2.25 8.37
N PHE A 160 1.15 -1.71 7.51
CA PHE A 160 1.44 -0.50 6.74
C PHE A 160 1.21 0.79 7.54
N SER A 161 0.32 0.76 8.53
CA SER A 161 -0.07 1.94 9.32
C SER A 161 0.70 2.12 10.64
N GLN A 162 1.72 1.29 10.91
CA GLN A 162 2.60 1.38 12.08
C GLN A 162 4.02 1.72 11.68
#